data_AF-A0A1Y4U5K6-F1
#
_entry.id   AF-A0A1Y4U5K6-F1
#
_cell.length_a   1.000
_cell.length_b   1.000
_cell.length_c   1.000
_cell.angle_alpha   90.00
_cell.angle_beta   90.00
_cell.angle_gamma   90.00
#
_symmetry.space_group_name_H-M   'P 1'
#
loop_
_entity.id
_entity.type
_entity.pdbx_description
1 polymer ?
#
loop_
_entity_poly.entity_id
_entity_poly.type
_entity_poly.pdbx_seq_one_letter_code
_entity_poly.pdbx_strand_id
1 'polypeptide(L)' 'MKKWQKTVGIIAFALIVIYELLIWVNAYVDMKYIVEPNGNNFLAERMYMRIGSLSFGMWLNFALTIFLFICLWHKEGKR' A
#
# COMPACT_ATOMS: atom_id res chain seq x y z
N MET A 1 7.37 -22.71 -7.71
CA MET A 1 5.99 -22.33 -7.36
C MET A 1 4.95 -23.22 -8.04
N LYS A 2 4.56 -24.30 -7.35
CA LYS A 2 3.37 -25.10 -7.74
C LYS A 2 2.20 -24.16 -8.07
N LYS A 3 1.35 -24.51 -9.05
CA LYS A 3 0.23 -23.65 -9.51
C LYS A 3 -0.57 -23.01 -8.36
N TRP A 4 -0.84 -23.78 -7.30
CA TRP A 4 -1.51 -23.30 -6.08
C TRP A 4 -0.78 -22.16 -5.35
N GLN A 5 0.56 -22.19 -5.27
CA GLN A 5 1.34 -21.12 -4.63
C GLN A 5 1.28 -19.81 -5.43
N LYS A 6 1.17 -19.90 -6.77
CA LYS A 6 0.99 -18.72 -7.62
C LYS A 6 -0.38 -18.09 -7.39
N THR A 7 -1.44 -18.89 -7.35
CA THR A 7 -2.81 -18.42 -7.06
C THR A 7 -2.89 -17.75 -5.68
N VAL A 8 -2.36 -18.38 -4.65
CA VAL A 8 -2.33 -17.81 -3.28
C VAL A 8 -1.52 -16.50 -3.25
N GLY A 9 -0.38 -16.44 -3.94
CA GLY A 9 0.42 -15.22 -4.03
C GLY A 9 -0.30 -14.06 -4.70
N ILE A 10 -1.05 -14.31 -5.78
CA ILE A 10 -1.85 -13.28 -6.47
C ILE A 10 -2.98 -12.78 -5.56
N ILE A 11 -3.68 -13.69 -4.87
CA ILE A 11 -4.74 -13.32 -3.93
C ILE A 11 -4.19 -12.47 -2.79
N ALA A 12 -3.07 -12.89 -2.19
CA ALA A 12 -2.42 -12.14 -1.12
C ALA A 12 -1.98 -10.75 -1.61
N PHE A 13 -1.41 -10.64 -2.81
CA PHE A 13 -1.05 -9.36 -3.40
C PHE A 13 -2.27 -8.44 -3.58
N ALA A 14 -3.36 -8.96 -4.14
CA ALA A 14 -4.60 -8.20 -4.32
C ALA A 14 -5.17 -7.71 -2.98
N LEU A 15 -5.16 -8.55 -1.94
CA LEU A 15 -5.61 -8.16 -0.61
C LEU A 15 -4.74 -7.06 0.00
N ILE A 16 -3.41 -7.15 -0.14
CA ILE A 16 -2.49 -6.09 0.32
C ILE A 16 -2.77 -4.77 -0.41
N VAL A 17 -2.96 -4.81 -1.74
CA VAL A 17 -3.31 -3.62 -2.54
C VAL A 17 -4.58 -2.97 -2.02
N ILE A 18 -5.64 -3.75 -1.83
CA ILE A 18 -6.92 -3.26 -1.34
C ILE A 18 -6.77 -2.64 0.06
N TYR A 19 -6.03 -3.29 0.95
CA TYR A 19 -5.85 -2.83 2.32
C TYR A 19 -5.05 -1.51 2.39
N GLU A 20 -3.97 -1.39 1.64
CA GLU A 20 -3.17 -0.17 1.55
C GLU A 20 -3.99 1.00 0.97
N LEU A 21 -4.77 0.74 -0.09
CA LEU A 21 -5.67 1.75 -0.66
C LEU A 21 -6.75 2.19 0.33
N LEU A 22 -7.33 1.27 1.10
CA LEU A 22 -8.32 1.62 2.13
C LEU A 22 -7.72 2.53 3.21
N ILE A 23 -6.51 2.24 3.69
CA ILE A 23 -5.82 3.09 4.68
C ILE A 23 -5.56 4.47 4.08
N TRP A 24 -5.09 4.52 2.84
CA TRP A 24 -4.77 5.78 2.16
C TRP A 24 -6.03 6.64 1.95
N VAL A 25 -7.13 6.05 1.46
CA VAL A 25 -8.42 6.73 1.32
C VAL A 25 -8.93 7.21 2.68
N ASN A 26 -8.85 6.38 3.71
CA ASN A 26 -9.31 6.77 5.04
C ASN A 26 -8.52 7.97 5.59
N ALA A 27 -7.21 8.03 5.35
CA ALA A 27 -6.40 9.17 5.74
C ALA A 27 -6.83 10.47 5.02
N TYR A 28 -7.24 10.40 3.76
CA TYR A 28 -7.81 11.55 3.05
C TYR A 28 -9.18 11.96 3.59
N VAL A 29 -10.04 11.00 3.91
CA VAL A 29 -11.35 11.26 4.53
C VAL A 29 -11.16 11.93 5.89
N ASP A 30 -10.27 11.40 6.74
CA ASP A 30 -9.93 11.99 8.04
C ASP A 30 -9.41 13.42 7.86
N MET A 31 -8.56 13.66 6.87
CA MET A 31 -8.06 15.00 6.60
C MET A 31 -9.21 15.95 6.23
N LYS A 32 -10.11 15.53 5.34
CA LYS A 32 -11.20 16.37 4.82
C LYS A 32 -12.27 16.68 5.86
N TYR A 33 -12.66 15.69 6.67
CA TYR A 33 -13.83 15.79 7.53
C TYR A 33 -13.50 15.95 9.02
N ILE A 34 -12.26 15.66 9.45
CA ILE A 34 -11.85 15.78 10.84
C ILE A 34 -10.83 16.91 11.00
N VAL A 35 -9.85 17.02 10.09
CA VAL A 35 -8.72 17.95 10.26
C VAL A 35 -9.00 19.34 9.68
N GLU A 36 -9.42 19.44 8.42
CA GLU A 36 -9.73 20.74 7.78
C GLU A 36 -10.77 21.58 8.54
N PRO A 37 -11.90 21.01 9.02
CA PRO A 37 -12.92 21.80 9.72
C PRO A 37 -12.45 22.39 11.05
N ASN A 38 -11.41 21.83 11.67
CA ASN A 38 -10.87 22.34 12.93
C ASN A 38 -10.09 23.66 12.77
N GLY A 39 -9.80 24.10 11.53
CA GLY A 39 -9.07 25.34 11.25
C GLY A 39 -7.64 25.39 11.82
N ASN A 40 -7.12 24.25 12.29
CA ASN A 40 -5.80 24.16 12.89
C ASN A 40 -4.76 23.81 11.82
N ASN A 41 -4.04 24.82 11.34
CA ASN A 41 -3.02 24.69 10.30
C ASN A 41 -1.91 23.69 10.67
N PHE A 42 -1.49 23.64 11.94
CA PHE A 42 -0.48 22.69 12.39
C PHE A 42 -0.96 21.23 12.31
N LEU A 43 -2.24 21.00 12.65
CA LEU A 43 -2.87 19.69 12.54
C LEU A 43 -2.97 19.27 11.06
N ALA A 44 -3.34 20.20 10.17
CA ALA A 44 -3.41 19.97 8.73
C ALA A 44 -2.04 19.60 8.14
N GLU A 45 -0.98 20.36 8.43
CA GLU A 45 0.38 20.06 7.96
C GLU A 45 0.86 18.67 8.40
N ARG A 46 0.63 18.30 9.67
CA ARG A 46 0.96 16.95 10.15
C ARG A 46 0.20 15.87 9.39
N MET A 47 -1.07 16.10 9.09
CA MET A 47 -1.87 15.13 8.34
C MET A 47 -1.39 14.99 6.90
N TYR A 48 -1.01 16.09 6.24
CA TYR A 48 -0.38 16.05 4.92
C TYR A 48 0.93 15.25 4.93
N MET A 49 1.81 15.48 5.92
CA MET A 49 3.04 14.68 6.06
C MET A 49 2.74 13.19 6.26
N ARG A 50 1.72 12.87 7.06
CA ARG A 50 1.27 11.50 7.29
C ARG A 50 0.76 10.85 6.00
N ILE A 51 -0.08 11.53 5.24
CA ILE A 51 -0.57 11.06 3.94
C ILE A 51 0.59 10.87 2.97
N GLY A 52 1.56 11.79 2.94
CA GLY A 52 2.77 11.66 2.12
C GLY A 52 3.59 10.42 2.50
N SER A 53 3.80 10.18 3.80
CA SER A 53 4.50 9.00 4.31
C SER A 53 3.76 7.70 3.99
N LEU A 54 2.43 7.67 4.15
CA LEU A 54 1.59 6.52 3.76
C LEU A 54 1.68 6.25 2.25
N SER A 55 1.61 7.30 1.44
CA SER A 55 1.74 7.19 -0.03
C SER A 55 3.08 6.58 -0.42
N PHE A 56 4.18 7.07 0.18
CA PHE A 56 5.51 6.54 -0.08
C PHE A 56 5.64 5.07 0.37
N GLY A 57 5.13 4.74 1.56
CA GLY A 57 5.11 3.38 2.09
C GLY A 57 4.36 2.42 1.17
N MET A 58 3.17 2.81 0.69
CA MET A 58 2.36 2.02 -0.23
C MET A 58 3.11 1.74 -1.55
N TRP A 59 3.72 2.77 -2.16
CA TRP A 59 4.51 2.59 -3.38
C TRP A 59 5.71 1.67 -3.17
N LEU A 60 6.42 1.80 -2.05
CA LEU A 60 7.56 0.97 -1.71
C LEU A 60 7.13 -0.48 -1.47
N ASN A 61 6.03 -0.71 -0.76
CA ASN A 61 5.46 -2.03 -0.54
C ASN A 61 5.04 -2.70 -1.86
N PHE A 62 4.45 -1.95 -2.80
CA PHE A 62 4.16 -2.48 -4.13
C PHE A 62 5.42 -2.84 -4.91
N ALA A 63 6.42 -1.95 -4.94
CA ALA A 63 7.68 -2.22 -5.62
C ALA A 63 8.37 -3.47 -5.07
N LEU A 64 8.46 -3.60 -3.73
CA LEU A 64 9.03 -4.78 -3.07
C LEU A 64 8.24 -6.04 -3.39
N THR A 65 6.91 -5.98 -3.36
CA THR A 65 6.10 -7.18 -3.60
C THR A 65 6.21 -7.65 -5.03
N ILE A 66 6.20 -6.73 -6.01
CA ILE A 66 6.45 -7.04 -7.43
C ILE A 66 7.85 -7.64 -7.61
N PHE A 67 8.87 -7.03 -7.00
CA PHE A 67 10.25 -7.53 -7.06
C PHE A 67 10.35 -8.96 -6.52
N LEU A 68 9.77 -9.24 -5.35
CA LEU A 68 9.74 -10.58 -4.76
C LEU A 68 9.00 -11.57 -5.66
N PHE A 69 7.89 -11.15 -6.27
CA PHE A 69 7.13 -11.98 -7.20
C PHE A 69 7.97 -12.38 -8.43
N ILE A 70 8.68 -11.42 -9.02
CA ILE A 70 9.59 -11.64 -10.15
C ILE A 70 10.72 -12.59 -9.75
N CYS A 71 11.38 -12.35 -8.62
CA CYS A 71 12.46 -13.20 -8.13
C CYS A 71 11.99 -14.65 -7.89
N LEU A 72 10.81 -14.83 -7.28
CA LEU A 72 10.23 -16.14 -7.02
C LEU A 72 9.83 -16.86 -8.31
N TRP A 73 9.34 -16.13 -9.32
CA TRP A 73 8.99 -16.70 -10.62
C TRP A 73 10.23 -17.12 -11.41
N HIS A 74 11.29 -16.30 -11.39
CA HIS A 74 12.53 -16.58 -12.11
C HIS A 74 13.29 -17.79 -11.55
N LYS A 75 13.17 -18.04 -10.22
CA LYS A 75 13.76 -19.21 -9.55
C LYS A 75 13.12 -20.53 -9.98
N GLU A 76 11.93 -20.48 -10.57
CA GLU A 76 11.21 -21.67 -11.03
C GLU A 76 11.56 -22.09 -12.47
N GLY A 77 11.92 -21.14 -13.34
CA GLY A 77 12.30 -21.43 -14.73
C GLY A 77 13.70 -22.03 -14.90
N LYS A 78 14.51 -22.08 -13.83
CA LYS A 78 15.85 -22.69 -13.82
C LYS A 78 15.85 -24.15 -13.35
N ARG A 79 14.68 -24.78 -13.21
CA ARG A 79 14.53 -26.15 -12.69
C ARG A 79 13.84 -27.06 -13.70
#